data_AF-N2IT56-F1
#
_entry.id   AF-N2IT56-F1
#
_cell.length_a   1.000
_cell.length_b   1.000
_cell.length_c   1.000
_cell.angle_alpha   90.00
_cell.angle_beta   90.00
_cell.angle_gamma   90.00
#
_symmetry.space_group_name_H-M   'P 1'
#
loop_
_entity.id
_entity.type
_entity.pdbx_description
1 polymer ?
#
loop_
_entity_poly.entity_id
_entity_poly.type
_entity_poly.pdbx_seq_one_letter_code
_entity_poly.pdbx_strand_id
1 'polypeptide(L)'
;MTGRYELSSQRWALIEDIVSPPQTMGRPRRDDRQMLNGIFWILCSGAKRRDLPERYGPWKTVYQRFRQWRDDGTFEHVLTRLHLQLRQDGFIDLDTWMVDSTTIRTTRAAAGGGKKGARTNL
;
A
#
# COMPACT_ATOMS: atom_id res chain seq x y z
N MET A 1 20.84 -9.54 0.93
CA MET A 1 19.97 -10.11 -0.12
C MET A 1 18.55 -9.70 0.17
N THR A 2 17.85 -9.10 -0.78
CA THR A 2 16.47 -8.63 -0.62
C THR A 2 15.51 -9.81 -0.77
N GLY A 3 14.52 -9.96 0.12
CA GLY A 3 13.48 -10.98 -0.04
C GLY A 3 12.66 -10.78 -1.32
N ARG A 4 12.00 -11.84 -1.82
CA ARG A 4 11.28 -11.85 -3.12
C ARG A 4 10.31 -10.67 -3.34
N TYR A 5 9.74 -10.12 -2.27
CA TYR A 5 8.76 -9.02 -2.29
C TYR A 5 9.23 -7.77 -1.53
N GLU A 6 10.51 -7.70 -1.21
CA GLU A 6 11.05 -6.58 -0.43
C GLU A 6 11.68 -5.54 -1.35
N LEU A 7 11.63 -4.28 -0.91
CA LEU A 7 12.32 -3.20 -1.58
C LEU A 7 13.82 -3.28 -1.31
N SER A 8 14.62 -3.14 -2.37
CA SER A 8 16.06 -2.88 -2.23
C SER A 8 16.27 -1.48 -1.64
N SER A 9 17.44 -1.24 -1.03
CA SER A 9 17.73 0.07 -0.44
C SER A 9 17.74 1.18 -1.49
N GLN A 10 18.17 0.89 -2.72
CA GLN A 10 18.12 1.82 -3.84
C GLN A 10 16.69 2.20 -4.22
N ARG A 11 15.77 1.22 -4.33
CA ARG A 11 14.35 1.50 -4.64
C ARG A 11 13.66 2.23 -3.50
N TRP A 12 14.00 1.91 -2.27
CA TRP A 12 13.48 2.61 -1.09
C TRP A 12 13.87 4.09 -1.10
N ALA A 13 15.13 4.40 -1.39
CA ALA A 13 15.64 5.78 -1.43
C ALA A 13 14.88 6.68 -2.43
N LEU A 14 14.24 6.13 -3.46
CA LEU A 14 13.44 6.90 -4.42
C LEU A 14 12.12 7.43 -3.84
N ILE A 15 11.60 6.79 -2.80
CA ILE A 15 10.24 7.01 -2.29
C ILE A 15 10.19 7.28 -0.78
N GLU A 16 11.32 7.16 -0.08
CA GLU A 16 11.41 7.23 1.37
C GLU A 16 10.85 8.53 1.96
N ASP A 17 11.15 9.68 1.37
CA ASP A 17 10.66 10.99 1.82
C ASP A 17 9.14 11.16 1.66
N ILE A 18 8.53 10.47 0.70
CA ILE A 18 7.07 10.44 0.54
C ILE A 18 6.43 9.50 1.57
N VAL A 19 7.00 8.30 1.73
CA VAL A 19 6.39 7.21 2.50
C VAL A 19 6.65 7.35 4.01
N SER A 20 7.82 7.86 4.37
CA SER A 20 8.30 8.00 5.75
C SER A 20 8.70 9.46 6.04
N PRO A 21 7.77 10.43 5.92
CA PRO A 21 8.07 11.82 6.23
C PRO A 21 8.42 11.98 7.71
N PRO A 22 9.33 12.91 8.06
CA PRO A 22 9.75 13.13 9.44
C PRO A 22 8.56 13.36 10.37
N GLN A 23 8.56 12.67 11.52
CA GLN A 23 7.55 12.85 12.55
C GLN A 23 8.19 13.47 13.79
N THR A 24 7.82 14.71 14.09
CA THR A 24 8.36 15.46 15.23
C THR A 24 7.61 15.17 16.55
N MET A 25 6.37 14.66 16.48
CA MET A 25 5.48 14.55 17.64
C MET A 25 4.75 13.19 17.70
N GLY A 26 4.50 12.70 18.91
CA GLY A 26 3.74 11.48 19.18
C GLY A 26 4.60 10.21 19.29
N ARG A 27 3.94 9.05 19.40
CA ARG A 27 4.63 7.76 19.49
C ARG A 27 5.43 7.49 18.20
N PRO A 28 6.69 7.03 18.30
CA PRO A 28 7.45 6.60 17.15
C PRO A 28 6.66 5.60 16.31
N ARG A 29 6.61 5.84 14.99
CA ARG A 29 6.03 4.89 14.05
C ARG A 29 6.88 3.63 14.03
N ARG A 30 6.24 2.52 13.69
CA ARG A 30 6.97 1.33 13.24
C ARG A 30 7.66 1.67 11.92
N ASP A 31 8.72 0.93 11.62
CA ASP A 31 9.47 1.02 10.37
C ASP A 31 8.53 0.98 9.16
N ASP A 32 8.43 2.11 8.45
CA ASP A 32 7.52 2.27 7.32
C ASP A 32 8.00 1.45 6.10
N ARG A 33 9.31 1.19 5.95
CA ARG A 33 9.82 0.26 4.92
C ARG A 33 9.37 -1.16 5.21
N GLN A 34 9.43 -1.59 6.47
CA GLN A 34 8.92 -2.90 6.89
C GLN A 34 7.41 -3.02 6.64
N MET A 35 6.65 -1.96 6.91
CA MET A 35 5.21 -1.93 6.63
C MET A 35 4.93 -2.06 5.13
N LEU A 36 5.65 -1.30 4.30
CA LEU A 36 5.49 -1.35 2.84
C LEU A 36 5.86 -2.72 2.26
N ASN A 37 6.93 -3.34 2.76
CA ASN A 37 7.29 -4.71 2.40
C ASN A 37 6.19 -5.72 2.80
N GLY A 38 5.56 -5.55 3.96
CA GLY A 38 4.43 -6.37 4.39
C GLY A 38 3.20 -6.22 3.48
N ILE A 39 2.93 -5.00 3.02
CA ILE A 39 1.88 -4.71 2.04
C ILE A 39 2.18 -5.44 0.73
N PHE A 40 3.39 -5.29 0.18
CA PHE A 40 3.78 -5.97 -1.05
C PHE A 40 3.77 -7.49 -0.92
N TRP A 41 4.18 -8.03 0.21
CA TRP A 41 4.09 -9.47 0.45
C TRP A 41 2.64 -9.95 0.31
N ILE A 42 1.67 -9.27 0.93
CA ILE A 42 0.24 -9.65 0.82
C ILE A 42 -0.25 -9.50 -0.62
N LEU A 43 0.02 -8.37 -1.26
CA LEU A 43 -0.50 -8.06 -2.59
C LEU A 43 0.09 -8.97 -3.68
N CYS A 44 1.39 -9.24 -3.63
CA CYS A 44 2.08 -10.05 -4.63
C CYS A 44 1.93 -11.56 -4.41
N SER A 45 1.77 -12.02 -3.17
CA SER A 45 1.56 -13.46 -2.89
C SER A 45 0.10 -13.88 -3.01
N GLY A 46 -0.85 -12.95 -2.84
CA GLY A 46 -2.27 -13.27 -2.76
C GLY A 46 -2.68 -14.07 -1.50
N ALA A 47 -1.75 -14.26 -0.56
CA ALA A 47 -2.02 -15.00 0.67
C ALA A 47 -3.04 -14.28 1.56
N LYS A 48 -3.68 -15.03 2.46
CA LYS A 48 -4.59 -14.43 3.44
C LYS A 48 -3.77 -13.50 4.33
N ARG A 49 -4.34 -12.34 4.68
CA ARG A 49 -3.67 -11.36 5.56
C ARG A 49 -3.22 -11.95 6.90
N ARG A 50 -3.93 -12.96 7.40
CA ARG A 50 -3.59 -13.67 8.66
C ARG A 50 -2.31 -14.49 8.55
N ASP A 51 -1.90 -14.83 7.34
CA ASP A 51 -0.70 -15.61 7.04
C ASP A 51 0.51 -14.69 6.79
N LEU A 52 0.36 -13.38 7.02
CA LEU A 52 1.46 -12.42 6.94
C LEU A 52 2.58 -12.87 7.88
N PRO A 53 3.83 -13.00 7.37
CA PRO A 53 4.96 -13.37 8.20
C PRO A 53 5.19 -12.39 9.35
N GLU A 54 5.47 -12.92 10.55
CA GLU A 54 5.63 -12.14 11.77
C GLU A 54 6.73 -11.07 11.68
N ARG A 55 7.72 -11.27 10.81
CA ARG A 55 8.78 -10.29 10.51
C ARG A 55 8.25 -8.93 10.01
N TYR A 56 7.02 -8.86 9.49
CA TYR A 56 6.39 -7.60 9.07
C TYR A 56 5.49 -6.99 10.15
N GLY A 57 5.34 -7.68 11.28
CA GLY A 57 4.48 -7.28 12.38
C GLY A 57 3.02 -7.66 12.20
N PRO A 58 2.13 -7.14 13.06
CA PRO A 58 0.72 -7.52 13.06
C PRO A 58 0.03 -7.10 11.76
N TRP A 59 -0.65 -8.05 11.10
CA TRP A 59 -1.35 -7.79 9.83
C TRP A 59 -2.38 -6.66 9.91
N LYS A 60 -2.99 -6.44 11.08
CA LYS A 60 -3.92 -5.32 11.32
C LYS A 60 -3.22 -3.97 11.20
N THR A 61 -2.00 -3.86 11.72
CA THR A 61 -1.18 -2.64 11.64
C THR A 61 -0.73 -2.38 10.22
N VAL A 62 -0.25 -3.41 9.51
CA VAL A 62 0.10 -3.32 8.09
C VAL A 62 -1.10 -2.86 7.25
N TYR A 63 -2.28 -3.43 7.51
CA TYR A 63 -3.49 -3.02 6.81
C TYR A 63 -3.93 -1.59 7.17
N GLN A 64 -3.84 -1.18 8.43
CA GLN A 64 -4.15 0.19 8.82
C GLN A 64 -3.22 1.18 8.12
N ARG A 65 -1.93 0.86 8.00
CA ARG A 65 -0.98 1.71 7.29
C ARG A 65 -1.28 1.76 5.79
N PHE A 66 -1.57 0.61 5.17
CA PHE A 66 -2.05 0.56 3.78
C PHE A 66 -3.26 1.48 3.56
N ARG A 67 -4.27 1.39 4.45
CA ARG A 67 -5.46 2.24 4.36
C ARG A 67 -5.12 3.70 4.48
N GLN A 68 -4.26 4.06 5.43
CA GLN A 68 -3.81 5.44 5.60
C GLN A 68 -3.16 5.96 4.33
N TRP A 69 -2.14 5.27 3.80
CA TRP A 69 -1.42 5.67 2.59
C TRP A 69 -2.27 5.71 1.32
N ARG A 70 -3.32 4.91 1.27
CA ARG A 70 -4.32 4.98 0.21
C ARG A 70 -5.22 6.20 0.39
N ASP A 71 -5.70 6.44 1.60
CA ASP A 71 -6.69 7.48 1.87
C ASP A 71 -6.07 8.90 1.88
N ASP A 72 -4.77 9.03 2.21
CA ASP A 72 -4.04 10.30 2.22
C ASP A 72 -3.26 10.59 0.91
N GLY A 73 -3.38 9.71 -0.09
CA GLY A 73 -2.75 9.89 -1.40
C GLY A 73 -1.25 9.58 -1.46
N THR A 74 -0.64 9.03 -0.41
CA THR A 74 0.78 8.63 -0.41
C THR A 74 1.12 7.75 -1.63
N PHE A 75 0.27 6.77 -1.96
CA PHE A 75 0.51 5.92 -3.13
C PHE A 75 0.44 6.68 -4.46
N GLU A 76 -0.46 7.65 -4.59
CA GLU A 76 -0.58 8.47 -5.80
C GLU A 76 0.65 9.35 -5.99
N HIS A 77 1.20 9.92 -4.91
CA HIS A 77 2.44 10.69 -4.95
C HIS A 77 3.64 9.81 -5.36
N VAL A 78 3.73 8.59 -4.80
CA VAL A 78 4.76 7.62 -5.19
C VAL A 78 4.65 7.27 -6.66
N LEU A 79 3.45 6.93 -7.14
CA LEU A 79 3.21 6.61 -8.56
C LEU A 79 3.58 7.78 -9.45
N THR A 80 3.16 9.00 -9.12
CA THR A 80 3.46 10.21 -9.89
C THR A 80 4.96 10.43 -10.04
N ARG A 81 5.72 10.32 -8.94
CA ARG A 81 7.18 10.45 -8.98
C ARG A 81 7.82 9.41 -9.89
N LEU A 82 7.43 8.15 -9.75
CA LEU A 82 8.01 7.06 -10.54
C LEU A 82 7.68 7.22 -12.03
N HIS A 83 6.46 7.66 -12.38
CA HIS A 83 6.09 7.95 -13.76
C HIS A 83 6.92 9.09 -14.36
N LEU A 84 7.11 10.19 -13.61
CA LEU A 84 7.94 11.31 -14.07
C LEU A 84 9.39 10.88 -14.32
N GLN A 85 9.95 10.05 -13.43
CA GLN A 85 11.30 9.53 -13.59
C GLN A 85 11.41 8.62 -14.81
N LEU A 86 10.51 7.64 -14.96
CA LEU A 86 10.51 6.76 -16.13
C LEU A 86 10.31 7.50 -17.45
N ARG A 87 9.54 8.61 -17.44
CA ARG A 87 9.41 9.50 -18.59
C ARG A 87 10.72 10.21 -18.90
N GLN A 88 11.41 10.74 -17.89
CA GLN A 88 12.71 11.41 -18.06
C GLN A 88 13.78 10.44 -18.59
N ASP A 89 13.75 9.19 -18.13
CA ASP A 89 14.65 8.14 -18.56
C ASP A 89 14.29 7.57 -19.95
N GLY A 90 13.18 8.02 -20.56
CA GLY A 90 12.74 7.60 -21.89
C GLY A 90 12.07 6.22 -21.93
N PHE A 91 11.68 5.67 -20.78
CA PHE A 91 11.00 4.36 -20.68
C PHE A 91 9.48 4.44 -20.85
N ILE A 92 8.88 5.63 -20.71
CA ILE A 92 7.44 5.86 -20.90
C ILE A 92 7.25 7.09 -21.80
N ASP A 93 6.49 6.93 -22.87
CA ASP A 93 5.96 8.04 -23.69
C ASP A 93 4.47 8.29 -23.40
N LEU A 94 3.95 9.44 -23.83
CA LEU A 94 2.54 9.79 -23.71
C LEU A 94 1.76 9.50 -25.00
N ASP A 95 2.44 8.94 -26.00
CA ASP A 95 1.89 8.71 -27.34
C ASP A 95 1.22 7.32 -27.41
N THR A 96 1.63 6.39 -26.55
CA THR A 96 1.14 5.01 -26.49
C THR A 96 0.50 4.70 -25.14
N TRP A 97 -0.79 4.38 -25.14
CA TRP A 97 -1.53 3.97 -23.95
C TRP A 97 -2.04 2.54 -24.09
N MET A 98 -1.70 1.68 -23.13
CA MET A 98 -2.26 0.34 -23.01
C MET A 98 -3.15 0.29 -21.77
N VAL A 99 -4.44 -0.01 -21.97
CA VAL A 99 -5.41 -0.13 -20.88
C VAL A 99 -5.75 -1.60 -20.70
N ASP A 100 -5.44 -2.14 -19.52
CA ASP A 100 -5.90 -3.46 -19.09
C ASP A 100 -6.91 -3.31 -17.94
N SER A 101 -7.87 -4.24 -17.85
CA SER A 101 -8.84 -4.27 -16.75
C SER A 101 -8.97 -5.68 -16.22
N THR A 102 -8.88 -5.83 -14.90
CA THR A 102 -9.12 -7.10 -14.22
C THR A 102 -10.35 -6.97 -13.32
N THR A 103 -11.33 -7.87 -13.49
CA THR A 103 -12.51 -7.93 -12.64
C THR A 103 -12.43 -9.16 -11.72
N ILE A 104 -12.51 -8.94 -10.40
CA ILE A 104 -12.56 -10.02 -9.41
C ILE A 104 -13.99 -10.09 -8.87
N ARG A 105 -14.69 -11.20 -9.12
CA ARG A 105 -16.03 -11.43 -8.58
C ARG A 105 -15.95 -11.59 -7.06
N THR A 106 -16.67 -10.74 -6.33
CA THR A 106 -16.80 -10.86 -4.87
C THR A 106 -17.81 -11.95 -4.52
N THR A 107 -17.62 -12.62 -3.38
CA THR A 107 -18.64 -13.56 -2.88
C THR A 107 -19.87 -12.78 -2.38
N ARG A 108 -21.07 -13.37 -2.45
CA ARG A 108 -22.32 -12.72 -1.97
C ARG A 108 -22.23 -12.21 -0.52
N ALA A 109 -21.43 -12.86 0.32
CA ALA A 109 -21.22 -12.48 1.72
C ALA A 109 -20.34 -11.23 1.92
N ALA A 110 -19.62 -10.78 0.88
CA ALA A 110 -18.73 -9.61 0.95
C ALA A 110 -19.48 -8.26 0.91
N ALA A 111 -20.75 -8.24 0.48
CA ALA A 111 -21.54 -7.01 0.36
C ALA A 111 -21.90 -6.36 1.72
N GLY A 112 -21.67 -7.07 2.84
CA GLY A 112 -22.00 -6.59 4.18
C GLY A 112 -23.50 -6.59 4.43
N GLY A 113 -23.96 -7.27 5.48
CA GLY A 113 -25.32 -7.05 5.99
C GLY A 113 -25.42 -5.62 6.50
N GLY A 114 -26.47 -4.89 6.12
CA GLY A 114 -26.68 -3.50 6.51
C GLY A 114 -26.46 -3.29 8.01
N LYS A 115 -25.70 -2.26 8.39
CA LYS A 115 -25.52 -1.88 9.79
C LYS A 115 -26.91 -1.62 10.38
N LYS A 116 -27.35 -2.44 11.33
CA LYS A 116 -28.55 -2.15 12.12
C LYS A 116 -28.34 -0.78 12.77
N GLY A 117 -29.19 0.18 12.40
CA GLY A 117 -29.10 1.56 12.85
C GLY A 117 -29.01 1.63 14.37
N ALA A 118 -28.15 2.51 14.87
CA ALA A 118 -28.21 2.95 16.25
C ALA A 118 -29.61 3.53 16.47
N ARG A 119 -30.36 2.98 17.42
CA ARG A 119 -31.58 3.62 17.90
C ARG A 119 -31.15 4.90 18.59
N THR A 120 -31.35 6.02 17.92
CA THR A 120 -31.34 7.33 18.57
C THR A 120 -32.65 7.43 19.34
N ASN A 121 -32.60 7.30 20.66
CA ASN A 121 -33.73 7.70 21.50
C ASN A 121 -33.74 9.24 21.53
N LEU A 122 -34.81 9.83 21.01
CA LEU A 122 -35.25 11.17 21.36
C LEU A 122 -36.03 11.10 22.68
#